data_AF-A0A0J8V5P8-F1
#
_entry.id   AF-A0A0J8V5P8-F1
#
_cell.length_a   1.000
_cell.length_b   1.000
_cell.length_c   1.000
_cell.angle_alpha   90.00
_cell.angle_beta   90.00
_cell.angle_gamma   90.00
#
_symmetry.space_group_name_H-M   'P 1'
#
loop_
_entity.id
_entity.type
_entity.pdbx_description
1 polymer ?
#
loop_
_entity_poly.entity_id
_entity_poly.type
_entity_poly.pdbx_seq_one_letter_code
_entity_poly.pdbx_strand_id
1 'polypeptide(L)'
;MKAFFSLKSTLRLLSVALLSLTVSACGFHLRGTYMLPDEIAKLSLTSFDQYGQLTRLVKSQFKLHGIEAVPPSATVPNLHLISESNGERTLSLYQNSRAAEYELNYSVRYSITIPNKASKTFSTKVTRTFLDNPLTALAKSVERDMIKDEMREQASRQILRQMARLTATIEALDEQELEAKLAEMEDTKAEDMPVSGTSASYNSTNTVNTEEVSTVEPGTEVGTSQP
;
A
#
# COMPACT_ATOMS: atom_id res chain seq x y z
N MET A 1 -16.36 50.78 38.82
CA MET A 1 -15.67 49.89 39.80
C MET A 1 -14.32 49.52 39.20
N LYS A 2 -13.21 49.82 39.88
CA LYS A 2 -11.85 49.46 39.39
C LYS A 2 -11.43 48.14 40.03
N ALA A 3 -11.27 47.09 39.24
CA ALA A 3 -10.84 45.79 39.76
C ALA A 3 -9.36 45.82 40.11
N PHE A 4 -9.04 45.78 41.42
CA PHE A 4 -7.68 45.59 41.92
C PHE A 4 -7.21 44.15 41.72
N PHE A 5 -7.05 43.72 40.47
CA PHE A 5 -6.35 42.49 40.16
C PHE A 5 -4.87 42.65 40.57
N SER A 6 -4.49 41.98 41.65
CA SER A 6 -3.11 41.98 42.14
C SER A 6 -2.15 41.58 41.03
N LEU A 7 -1.06 42.35 40.86
CA LEU A 7 -0.06 42.15 39.81
C LEU A 7 0.56 40.74 39.81
N LYS A 8 0.58 40.08 40.99
CA LYS A 8 1.02 38.69 41.14
C LYS A 8 -0.01 37.67 40.63
N SER A 9 -1.30 38.02 40.65
CA SER A 9 -2.41 37.19 40.14
C SER A 9 -2.51 37.26 38.62
N THR A 10 -2.36 38.46 38.04
CA THR A 10 -2.33 38.63 36.57
C THR A 10 -1.12 37.94 35.95
N LEU A 11 0.05 38.04 36.58
CA LEU A 11 1.26 37.33 36.12
C LEU A 11 1.11 35.81 36.17
N ARG A 12 0.45 35.26 37.22
CA ARG A 12 0.13 33.82 37.30
C ARG A 12 -0.82 33.40 36.18
N LEU A 13 -1.92 34.12 35.97
CA LEU A 13 -2.87 33.84 34.89
C LEU A 13 -2.20 33.90 33.51
N LEU A 14 -1.35 34.90 33.27
CA LEU A 14 -0.60 35.04 32.02
C LEU A 14 0.39 33.87 31.81
N SER A 15 1.07 33.41 32.87
CA SER A 15 1.96 32.24 32.78
C SER A 15 1.21 30.94 32.45
N VAL A 16 0.00 30.73 33.01
CA VAL A 16 -0.83 29.56 32.70
C VAL A 16 -1.39 29.63 31.28
N ALA A 17 -1.85 30.81 30.85
CA ALA A 17 -2.32 31.03 29.49
C ALA A 17 -1.21 30.76 28.45
N LEU A 18 -0.01 31.30 28.68
CA LEU A 18 1.15 31.08 27.81
C LEU A 18 1.51 29.59 27.72
N LEU A 19 1.51 28.87 28.86
CA LEU A 19 1.80 27.43 28.90
C LEU A 19 0.76 26.62 28.12
N SER A 20 -0.53 26.94 28.26
CA SER A 20 -1.61 26.27 27.53
C SER A 20 -1.53 26.48 26.01
N LEU A 21 -1.10 27.68 25.58
CA LEU A 21 -0.90 28.00 24.18
C LEU A 21 0.31 27.24 23.61
N THR A 22 1.42 27.12 24.35
CA THR A 22 2.58 26.32 23.92
C THR A 22 2.28 24.83 23.78
N VAL A 23 1.42 24.25 24.63
CA VAL A 23 0.98 22.85 24.51
C VAL A 23 0.07 22.66 23.28
N SER A 24 -0.80 23.62 23.01
CA SER A 24 -1.70 23.57 21.84
C SER A 24 -0.95 23.78 20.51
N ALA A 25 0.16 24.53 20.54
CA ALA A 25 1.03 24.78 19.39
C ALA A 25 1.87 23.57 18.95
N CYS A 26 1.90 22.46 19.71
CA CYS A 26 2.63 21.25 19.33
C CYS A 26 2.05 20.48 18.12
N GLY A 27 0.96 20.96 17.50
CA GLY A 27 0.45 20.43 16.23
C GLY A 27 -0.13 19.01 16.29
N PHE A 28 -0.29 18.44 17.50
CA PHE A 28 -0.91 17.13 17.71
C PHE A 28 -2.40 17.18 17.38
N HIS A 29 -2.74 16.87 16.13
CA HIS A 29 -4.09 16.46 15.78
C HIS A 29 -4.31 15.00 16.18
N LEU A 30 -5.53 14.65 16.58
CA LEU A 30 -5.91 13.24 16.66
C LEU A 30 -5.71 12.63 15.27
N ARG A 31 -5.08 11.46 15.22
CA ARG A 31 -5.01 10.70 13.98
C ARG A 31 -6.43 10.27 13.64
N GLY A 32 -6.96 10.82 12.55
CA GLY A 32 -8.25 10.38 12.01
C GLY A 32 -8.25 8.86 11.82
N THR A 33 -9.44 8.27 11.83
CA THR A 33 -9.62 6.89 11.38
C THR A 33 -8.89 6.69 10.06
N TYR A 34 -8.27 5.52 9.88
CA TYR A 34 -7.59 5.18 8.64
C TYR A 34 -8.66 5.11 7.54
N MET A 35 -8.93 6.24 6.90
CA MET A 35 -9.74 6.34 5.70
C MET A 35 -8.88 5.77 4.58
N LEU A 36 -8.89 4.45 4.48
CA LEU A 36 -8.55 3.81 3.22
C LEU A 36 -9.60 4.29 2.21
N PRO A 37 -9.19 4.80 1.04
CA PRO A 37 -10.09 5.06 -0.09
C PRO A 37 -11.04 3.87 -0.32
N ASP A 38 -12.27 4.15 -0.75
CA ASP A 38 -13.29 3.10 -0.95
C ASP A 38 -12.85 2.02 -1.94
N GLU A 39 -11.93 2.33 -2.87
CA GLU A 39 -11.30 1.35 -3.77
C GLU A 39 -10.48 0.27 -3.03
N ILE A 40 -9.95 0.57 -1.85
CA ILE A 40 -9.20 -0.38 -1.01
C ILE A 40 -10.09 -1.12 0.01
N ALA A 41 -11.41 -0.88 -0.01
CA ALA A 41 -12.36 -1.62 0.83
C ALA A 41 -12.33 -3.14 0.53
N LYS A 42 -11.91 -3.54 -0.68
CA LYS A 42 -11.78 -4.93 -1.11
C LYS A 42 -10.36 -5.22 -1.59
N LEU A 43 -9.69 -6.17 -0.94
CA LEU A 43 -8.36 -6.63 -1.33
C LEU A 43 -8.28 -8.14 -1.39
N SER A 44 -7.48 -8.63 -2.34
CA SER A 44 -7.13 -10.04 -2.38
C SER A 44 -5.77 -10.28 -1.70
N LEU A 45 -5.69 -11.36 -0.91
CA LEU A 45 -4.46 -11.77 -0.22
C LEU A 45 -4.06 -13.17 -0.71
N THR A 46 -2.90 -13.26 -1.34
CA THR A 46 -2.26 -14.54 -1.66
C THR A 46 -0.97 -14.69 -0.85
N SER A 47 -0.49 -15.93 -0.69
CA SER A 47 0.70 -16.21 0.13
C SER A 47 1.37 -17.49 -0.30
N PHE A 48 2.69 -17.55 -0.17
CA PHE A 48 3.49 -18.79 -0.24
C PHE A 48 3.03 -19.85 0.77
N ASP A 49 2.45 -19.44 1.90
CA ASP A 49 1.81 -20.32 2.88
C ASP A 49 0.44 -19.75 3.27
N GLN A 50 -0.62 -20.37 2.75
CA GLN A 50 -2.00 -19.96 2.97
C GLN A 50 -2.51 -20.12 4.43
N TYR A 51 -1.89 -21.00 5.21
CA TYR A 51 -2.26 -21.32 6.61
C TYR A 51 -1.27 -20.75 7.64
N GLY A 52 -0.11 -20.29 7.17
CA GLY A 52 0.96 -19.72 7.97
C GLY A 52 0.54 -18.55 8.87
N GLN A 53 1.26 -18.41 9.98
CA GLN A 53 0.95 -17.41 10.99
C GLN A 53 0.93 -15.98 10.43
N LEU A 54 1.87 -15.62 9.55
CA LEU A 54 1.94 -14.31 8.93
C LEU A 54 0.68 -14.02 8.10
N THR A 55 0.25 -14.99 7.28
CA THR A 55 -0.98 -14.88 6.47
C THR A 55 -2.21 -14.67 7.36
N ARG A 56 -2.32 -15.39 8.48
CA ARG A 56 -3.39 -15.20 9.46
C ARG A 56 -3.34 -13.81 10.12
N LEU A 57 -2.15 -13.32 10.45
CA LEU A 57 -1.96 -11.99 11.04
C LEU A 57 -2.31 -10.88 10.04
N VAL A 58 -1.90 -10.97 8.78
CA VAL A 58 -2.28 -10.01 7.73
C VAL A 58 -3.80 -10.00 7.50
N LYS A 59 -4.46 -11.17 7.46
CA LYS A 59 -5.95 -11.26 7.43
C LYS A 59 -6.59 -10.59 8.65
N SER A 60 -5.99 -10.72 9.84
CA SER A 60 -6.46 -10.03 11.04
C SER A 60 -6.31 -8.50 10.92
N GLN A 61 -5.17 -8.02 10.40
CA GLN A 61 -4.97 -6.59 10.15
C GLN A 61 -5.96 -6.04 9.11
N PHE A 62 -6.28 -6.78 8.04
CA PHE A 62 -7.33 -6.40 7.08
C PHE A 62 -8.67 -6.20 7.79
N LYS A 63 -9.11 -7.19 8.58
CA LYS A 63 -10.35 -7.11 9.37
C LYS A 63 -10.36 -5.95 10.37
N LEU A 64 -9.26 -5.69 11.07
CA LEU A 64 -9.11 -4.57 12.01
C LEU A 64 -9.23 -3.20 11.33
N HIS A 65 -8.88 -3.12 10.04
CA HIS A 65 -8.94 -1.90 9.23
C HIS A 65 -10.15 -1.84 8.29
N GLY A 66 -11.14 -2.72 8.45
CA GLY A 66 -12.37 -2.71 7.66
C GLY A 66 -12.23 -3.23 6.22
N ILE A 67 -11.10 -3.85 5.88
CA ILE A 67 -10.81 -4.37 4.53
C ILE A 67 -11.44 -5.76 4.37
N GLU A 68 -12.30 -5.92 3.37
CA GLU A 68 -12.87 -7.19 2.96
C GLU A 68 -11.83 -8.00 2.17
N ALA A 69 -11.49 -9.19 2.67
CA ALA A 69 -10.56 -10.11 2.02
C ALA A 69 -11.30 -10.95 0.96
N VAL A 70 -11.17 -10.60 -0.31
CA VAL A 70 -11.85 -11.26 -1.45
C VAL A 70 -10.92 -12.21 -2.22
N PRO A 71 -11.46 -13.17 -3.01
CA PRO A 71 -10.64 -13.98 -3.91
C PRO A 71 -9.87 -13.14 -4.95
N PRO A 72 -8.71 -13.60 -5.44
CA PRO A 72 -7.98 -12.91 -6.50
C PRO A 72 -8.81 -12.75 -7.78
N SER A 73 -8.79 -11.56 -8.36
CA SER A 73 -9.47 -11.19 -9.61
C SER A 73 -8.59 -10.22 -10.39
N ALA A 74 -8.75 -10.16 -11.72
CA ALA A 74 -8.07 -9.19 -12.57
C ALA A 74 -8.40 -7.72 -12.22
N THR A 75 -9.54 -7.49 -11.56
CA THR A 75 -10.06 -6.16 -11.17
C THR A 75 -9.80 -5.77 -9.71
N VAL A 76 -9.13 -6.61 -8.92
CA VAL A 76 -8.91 -6.37 -7.48
C VAL A 76 -7.41 -6.33 -7.16
N PRO A 77 -6.91 -5.32 -6.42
CA PRO A 77 -5.51 -5.32 -6.00
C PRO A 77 -5.16 -6.54 -5.15
N ASN A 78 -3.96 -7.07 -5.36
CA ASN A 78 -3.45 -8.26 -4.69
C ASN A 78 -2.21 -7.92 -3.85
N LEU A 79 -2.27 -8.26 -2.57
CA LEU A 79 -1.09 -8.43 -1.73
C LEU A 79 -0.66 -9.90 -1.80
N HIS A 80 0.53 -10.16 -2.35
CA HIS A 80 1.12 -11.49 -2.43
C HIS A 80 2.30 -11.59 -1.46
N LEU A 81 2.20 -12.43 -0.44
CA LEU A 81 3.32 -12.74 0.44
C LEU A 81 4.24 -13.77 -0.26
N ILE A 82 5.51 -13.40 -0.49
CA ILE A 82 6.48 -14.20 -1.25
C ILE A 82 7.26 -15.14 -0.32
N SER A 83 7.72 -14.64 0.82
CA SER A 83 8.49 -15.42 1.81
C SER A 83 8.61 -14.68 3.14
N GLU A 84 8.60 -15.41 4.26
CA GLU A 84 9.14 -14.94 5.54
C GLU A 84 10.48 -15.60 5.86
N SER A 85 11.34 -14.94 6.63
CA SER A 85 12.56 -15.53 7.17
C SER A 85 12.87 -15.03 8.59
N ASN A 86 13.43 -15.93 9.40
CA ASN A 86 13.96 -15.65 10.73
C ASN A 86 15.48 -15.83 10.68
N GLY A 87 16.22 -14.92 11.29
CA GLY A 87 17.68 -14.97 11.45
C GLY A 87 18.09 -14.51 12.84
N GLU A 88 19.26 -14.96 13.27
CA GLU A 88 19.80 -14.70 14.61
C GLU A 88 21.31 -14.48 14.47
N ARG A 89 21.87 -13.47 15.16
CA ARG A 89 23.32 -13.27 15.26
C ARG A 89 23.71 -12.84 16.68
N THR A 90 24.87 -13.28 17.15
CA THR A 90 25.42 -12.83 18.43
C THR A 90 25.80 -11.34 18.34
N LEU A 91 25.39 -10.55 19.33
CA LEU A 91 25.78 -9.14 19.49
C LEU A 91 26.90 -8.94 20.51
N SER A 92 26.84 -9.67 21.62
CA SER A 92 27.79 -9.54 22.73
C SER A 92 28.16 -10.90 23.31
N LEU A 93 29.31 -10.96 23.99
CA LEU A 93 29.82 -12.16 24.67
C LEU A 93 29.99 -11.90 26.17
N TYR A 94 29.76 -12.94 26.97
CA TYR A 94 30.18 -12.99 28.36
C TYR A 94 31.71 -13.16 28.46
N GLN A 95 32.26 -12.95 29.66
CA GLN A 95 33.70 -13.09 29.97
C GLN A 95 34.28 -14.49 29.67
N ASN A 96 33.43 -15.51 29.54
CA ASN A 96 33.80 -16.88 29.14
C ASN A 96 33.61 -17.15 27.63
N SER A 97 33.56 -16.10 26.82
CA SER A 97 33.38 -16.13 25.36
C SER A 97 32.08 -16.79 24.86
N ARG A 98 31.09 -17.01 25.74
CA ARG A 98 29.74 -17.46 25.35
C ARG A 98 28.90 -16.28 24.91
N ALA A 99 27.95 -16.48 24.00
CA ALA A 99 26.96 -15.47 23.64
C ALA A 99 26.20 -14.96 24.88
N ALA A 100 26.04 -13.65 24.98
CA ALA A 100 25.26 -12.98 26.01
C ALA A 100 23.99 -12.37 25.41
N GLU A 101 24.13 -11.59 24.34
CA GLU A 101 23.00 -11.04 23.60
C GLU A 101 22.96 -11.53 22.16
N TYR A 102 21.75 -11.70 21.66
CA TYR A 102 21.44 -12.03 20.28
C TYR A 102 20.59 -10.93 19.64
N GLU A 103 20.87 -10.62 18.39
CA GLU A 103 19.98 -9.87 17.51
C GLU A 103 19.08 -10.85 16.74
N LEU A 104 17.80 -10.79 17.04
CA LEU A 104 16.74 -11.47 16.29
C LEU A 104 16.36 -10.59 15.10
N ASN A 105 16.30 -11.19 13.92
CA ASN A 105 15.93 -10.55 12.67
C ASN A 105 14.77 -11.31 12.03
N TYR A 106 13.66 -10.64 11.78
CA TYR A 106 12.52 -11.16 11.04
C TYR A 106 12.33 -10.34 9.77
N SER A 107 12.27 -10.99 8.61
CA SER A 107 12.13 -10.32 7.31
C SER A 107 11.00 -10.94 6.50
N VAL A 108 10.24 -10.10 5.79
CA VAL A 108 9.16 -10.53 4.90
C VAL A 108 9.34 -9.88 3.54
N ARG A 109 9.34 -10.68 2.48
CA ARG A 109 9.22 -10.22 1.09
C ARG A 109 7.79 -10.44 0.62
N TYR A 110 7.26 -9.46 -0.10
CA TYR A 110 5.90 -9.47 -0.64
C TYR A 110 5.83 -8.58 -1.87
N SER A 111 4.86 -8.81 -2.75
CA SER A 111 4.53 -7.92 -3.86
C SER A 111 3.11 -7.37 -3.72
N ILE A 112 2.92 -6.16 -4.24
CA ILE A 112 1.62 -5.52 -4.39
C ILE A 112 1.38 -5.36 -5.88
N THR A 113 0.28 -5.93 -6.37
CA THR A 113 -0.18 -5.81 -7.75
C THR A 113 -1.48 -5.03 -7.76
N ILE A 114 -1.56 -3.97 -8.57
CA ILE A 114 -2.76 -3.15 -8.74
C ILE A 114 -3.26 -3.38 -10.18
N PRO A 115 -4.58 -3.59 -10.41
CA PRO A 115 -5.15 -3.71 -11.75
C PRO A 115 -4.72 -2.56 -12.66
N ASN A 116 -4.48 -2.86 -13.94
CA ASN A 116 -4.04 -1.89 -14.96
C ASN A 116 -2.72 -1.15 -14.65
N LYS A 117 -1.99 -1.53 -13.59
CA LYS A 117 -0.72 -0.91 -13.16
C LYS A 117 0.35 -1.98 -12.91
N ALA A 118 1.59 -1.53 -12.69
CA ALA A 118 2.73 -2.42 -12.47
C ALA A 118 2.70 -3.09 -11.08
N SER A 119 3.07 -4.37 -11.01
CA SER A 119 3.37 -5.04 -9.74
C SER A 119 4.72 -4.57 -9.18
N LYS A 120 4.80 -4.30 -7.87
CA LYS A 120 6.03 -3.89 -7.18
C LYS A 120 6.32 -4.81 -6.00
N THR A 121 7.58 -5.22 -5.86
CA THR A 121 8.07 -6.05 -4.74
C THR A 121 8.68 -5.19 -3.66
N PHE A 122 8.36 -5.49 -2.40
CA PHE A 122 8.82 -4.80 -1.21
C PHE A 122 9.41 -5.79 -0.19
N SER A 123 10.10 -5.23 0.80
CA SER A 123 10.64 -5.98 1.93
C SER A 123 10.39 -5.19 3.22
N THR A 124 9.90 -5.87 4.25
CA THR A 124 9.75 -5.34 5.60
C THR A 124 10.67 -6.14 6.53
N LYS A 125 11.47 -5.45 7.36
CA LYS A 125 12.36 -6.06 8.34
C LYS A 125 12.03 -5.54 9.75
N VAL A 126 11.98 -6.44 10.72
CA VAL A 126 11.88 -6.15 12.15
C VAL A 126 13.10 -6.76 12.83
N THR A 127 13.70 -6.00 13.75
CA THR A 127 14.88 -6.42 14.52
C THR A 127 14.62 -6.20 16.01
N ARG A 128 15.04 -7.14 16.86
CA ARG A 128 14.95 -7.07 18.33
C ARG A 128 16.22 -7.66 18.95
N THR A 129 16.56 -7.19 20.15
CA THR A 129 17.63 -7.78 20.96
C THR A 129 17.03 -8.72 22.00
N PHE A 130 17.72 -9.82 22.28
CA PHE A 130 17.35 -10.83 23.26
C PHE A 130 18.58 -11.19 24.10
N LEU A 131 18.43 -11.20 25.43
CA LEU A 131 19.50 -11.57 26.38
C LEU A 131 19.36 -13.05 26.74
N ASP A 132 20.38 -13.86 26.51
CA ASP A 132 20.41 -15.27 26.88
C ASP A 132 20.57 -15.46 28.41
N ASN A 133 20.23 -16.65 28.91
CA ASN A 133 20.67 -17.10 30.22
C ASN A 133 20.77 -18.64 30.21
N PRO A 134 21.99 -19.21 30.28
CA PRO A 134 22.18 -20.66 30.20
C PRO A 134 21.66 -21.42 31.42
N LEU A 135 21.44 -20.74 32.56
CA LEU A 135 20.83 -21.35 33.75
C LEU A 135 19.30 -21.51 33.62
N THR A 136 18.67 -20.78 32.69
CA THR A 136 17.22 -20.80 32.47
C THR A 136 16.87 -21.01 30.99
N ALA A 137 17.65 -21.82 30.29
CA ALA A 137 17.57 -22.02 28.83
C ALA A 137 16.15 -22.33 28.30
N LEU A 138 15.34 -23.10 29.04
CA LEU A 138 13.95 -23.40 28.64
C LEU A 138 13.06 -22.15 28.67
N ALA A 139 13.09 -21.37 29.76
CA ALA A 139 12.36 -20.11 29.85
C ALA A 139 12.83 -19.13 28.76
N LYS A 140 14.13 -19.13 28.49
CA LYS A 140 14.77 -18.31 27.46
C LYS A 140 14.38 -18.70 26.04
N SER A 141 14.17 -19.99 25.75
CA SER A 141 13.60 -20.41 24.47
C SER A 141 12.15 -19.90 24.27
N VAL A 142 11.31 -19.98 25.31
CA VAL A 142 9.92 -19.49 25.26
C VAL A 142 9.86 -17.98 25.09
N GLU A 143 10.69 -17.23 25.81
CA GLU A 143 10.82 -15.76 25.67
C GLU A 143 11.24 -15.36 24.24
N ARG A 144 12.26 -16.01 23.69
CA ARG A 144 12.74 -15.75 22.31
C ARG A 144 11.65 -16.03 21.27
N ASP A 145 10.90 -17.12 21.43
CA ASP A 145 9.89 -17.51 20.46
C ASP A 145 8.64 -16.61 20.56
N MET A 146 8.28 -16.13 21.76
CA MET A 146 7.32 -15.05 21.97
C MET A 146 7.76 -13.74 21.27
N ILE A 147 9.03 -13.34 21.40
CA ILE A 147 9.57 -12.16 20.71
C ILE A 147 9.47 -12.32 19.19
N LYS A 148 9.74 -13.51 18.63
CA LYS A 148 9.60 -13.79 17.19
C LYS A 148 8.14 -13.62 16.72
N ASP A 149 7.17 -14.08 17.50
CA ASP A 149 5.74 -13.91 17.18
C ASP A 149 5.31 -12.44 17.27
N GLU A 150 5.79 -11.67 18.26
CA GLU A 150 5.59 -10.21 18.32
C GLU A 150 6.24 -9.48 17.13
N MET A 151 7.43 -9.90 16.70
CA MET A 151 8.10 -9.36 15.52
C MET A 151 7.32 -9.62 14.23
N ARG A 152 6.73 -10.83 14.09
CA ARG A 152 5.83 -11.19 12.99
C ARG A 152 4.57 -10.33 12.99
N GLU A 153 3.98 -10.10 14.17
CA GLU A 153 2.82 -9.21 14.32
C GLU A 153 3.18 -7.75 13.97
N GLN A 154 4.32 -7.24 14.44
CA GLN A 154 4.86 -5.93 14.10
C GLN A 154 5.14 -5.78 12.60
N ALA A 155 5.59 -6.83 11.91
CA ALA A 155 5.77 -6.83 10.47
C ALA A 155 4.42 -6.77 9.73
N SER A 156 3.40 -7.52 10.15
CA SER A 156 2.06 -7.46 9.54
C SER A 156 1.48 -6.03 9.55
N ARG A 157 1.65 -5.30 10.67
CA ARG A 157 1.31 -3.87 10.80
C ARG A 157 2.18 -2.93 9.97
N GLN A 158 3.39 -3.32 9.59
CA GLN A 158 4.25 -2.54 8.70
C GLN A 158 3.85 -2.74 7.24
N ILE A 159 3.62 -3.97 6.83
CA ILE A 159 3.15 -4.35 5.48
C ILE A 159 1.87 -3.58 5.14
N LEU A 160 0.86 -3.64 6.02
CA LEU A 160 -0.42 -2.94 5.78
C LEU A 160 -0.24 -1.41 5.68
N ARG A 161 0.59 -0.81 6.54
CA ARG A 161 0.85 0.64 6.49
C ARG A 161 1.63 1.06 5.25
N GLN A 162 2.54 0.24 4.75
CA GLN A 162 3.25 0.52 3.50
C GLN A 162 2.31 0.38 2.30
N MET A 163 1.51 -0.69 2.25
CA MET A 163 0.50 -0.91 1.22
C MET A 163 -0.50 0.26 1.14
N ALA A 164 -1.11 0.66 2.25
CA ALA A 164 -2.09 1.75 2.28
C ALA A 164 -1.48 3.13 1.91
N ARG A 165 -0.17 3.33 2.11
CA ARG A 165 0.52 4.53 1.59
C ARG A 165 0.71 4.46 0.09
N LEU A 166 1.10 3.29 -0.43
CA LEU A 166 1.39 3.10 -1.85
C LEU A 166 0.15 3.28 -2.71
N THR A 167 -1.00 2.73 -2.32
CA THR A 167 -2.24 2.89 -3.09
C THR A 167 -2.66 4.36 -3.16
N ALA A 168 -2.69 5.07 -2.01
CA ALA A 168 -2.99 6.51 -1.97
C ALA A 168 -2.03 7.37 -2.82
N THR A 169 -0.73 7.03 -2.86
CA THR A 169 0.21 7.72 -3.78
C THR A 169 0.00 7.36 -5.25
N ILE A 170 -0.59 6.20 -5.54
CA ILE A 170 -0.80 5.69 -6.90
C ILE A 170 -2.14 6.18 -7.47
N GLU A 171 -3.12 6.50 -6.63
CA GLU A 171 -4.34 7.23 -6.99
C GLU A 171 -4.01 8.69 -7.34
N ALA A 172 -3.28 9.39 -6.46
CA ALA A 172 -2.91 10.79 -6.65
C ALA A 172 -2.02 11.08 -7.88
N LEU A 173 -1.34 10.06 -8.43
CA LEU A 173 -0.59 10.18 -9.68
C LEU A 173 -1.51 10.09 -10.92
N ASP A 174 -2.54 9.24 -10.89
CA ASP A 174 -3.51 9.13 -11.99
C ASP A 174 -4.34 10.40 -12.14
N GLU A 175 -4.74 11.02 -11.02
CA GLU A 175 -5.44 12.31 -11.03
C GLU A 175 -4.59 13.39 -11.71
N GLN A 176 -3.30 13.48 -11.37
CA GLN A 176 -2.37 14.43 -11.99
C GLN A 176 -2.11 14.14 -13.47
N GLU A 177 -1.97 12.87 -13.86
CA GLU A 177 -1.84 12.49 -15.28
C GLU A 177 -3.11 12.78 -16.09
N LEU A 178 -4.30 12.67 -15.47
CA LEU A 178 -5.57 12.98 -16.11
C LEU A 178 -5.76 14.50 -16.25
N GLU A 179 -5.48 15.29 -15.19
CA GLU A 179 -5.51 16.75 -15.22
C GLU A 179 -4.54 17.32 -16.27
N ALA A 180 -3.31 16.78 -16.35
CA ALA A 180 -2.34 17.19 -17.36
C ALA A 180 -2.84 16.92 -18.79
N LYS A 181 -3.39 15.74 -19.06
CA LYS A 181 -3.97 15.39 -20.38
C LYS A 181 -5.18 16.23 -20.72
N LEU A 182 -6.02 16.58 -19.74
CA LEU A 182 -7.17 17.48 -19.94
C LEU A 182 -6.69 18.89 -20.30
N ALA A 183 -5.68 19.42 -19.61
CA ALA A 183 -5.10 20.73 -19.91
C ALA A 183 -4.48 20.80 -21.32
N GLU A 184 -3.75 19.77 -21.75
CA GLU A 184 -3.21 19.68 -23.13
C GLU A 184 -4.32 19.63 -24.19
N MET A 185 -5.45 18.98 -23.90
CA MET A 185 -6.61 18.93 -24.80
C MET A 185 -7.42 20.23 -24.85
N GLU A 186 -7.42 21.05 -23.80
CA GLU A 186 -8.07 22.36 -23.80
C GLU A 186 -7.29 23.40 -24.62
N ASP A 187 -5.95 23.41 -24.52
CA ASP A 187 -5.09 24.31 -25.31
C ASP A 187 -5.23 24.04 -26.83
N THR A 188 -5.27 22.75 -27.20
CA THR A 188 -5.43 22.31 -28.61
C THR A 188 -6.78 22.71 -29.23
N LYS A 189 -7.78 23.13 -28.44
CA LYS A 189 -9.13 23.46 -28.92
C LYS A 189 -9.33 24.96 -29.22
N ALA A 190 -8.34 25.80 -28.94
CA ALA A 190 -8.43 27.25 -29.16
C ALA A 190 -8.15 27.71 -30.61
N GLU A 191 -7.58 26.86 -31.46
CA GLU A 191 -7.18 27.19 -32.85
C GLU A 191 -8.02 26.51 -33.96
N ASP A 192 -9.36 26.49 -33.87
CA ASP A 192 -10.17 26.40 -35.11
C ASP A 192 -11.53 27.13 -35.02
N MET A 193 -11.60 28.31 -35.65
CA MET A 193 -12.85 29.00 -36.01
C MET A 193 -12.75 29.48 -37.47
N PRO A 194 -13.27 28.74 -38.45
CA PRO A 194 -13.31 29.20 -39.83
C PRO A 194 -14.52 30.11 -40.06
N VAL A 195 -14.29 31.43 -40.16
CA VAL A 195 -15.33 32.39 -40.54
C VAL A 195 -15.48 32.45 -42.07
N SER A 196 -16.56 31.83 -42.58
CA SER A 196 -17.34 32.20 -43.78
C SER A 196 -16.62 32.70 -45.05
N GLY A 197 -16.68 31.91 -46.13
CA GLY A 197 -16.41 32.36 -47.51
C GLY A 197 -17.18 31.57 -48.59
N THR A 198 -18.14 32.21 -49.25
CA THR A 198 -19.08 31.62 -50.24
C THR A 198 -18.49 31.50 -51.64
N SER A 199 -18.67 30.36 -52.35
CA SER A 199 -19.34 30.33 -53.68
C SER A 199 -19.50 28.95 -54.36
N ALA A 200 -20.74 28.70 -54.78
CA ALA A 200 -21.20 28.06 -56.03
C ALA A 200 -20.56 26.77 -56.62
N SER A 201 -21.41 25.73 -56.68
CA SER A 201 -21.76 24.94 -57.88
C SER A 201 -20.69 24.10 -58.60
N TYR A 202 -20.92 22.77 -58.67
CA TYR A 202 -21.11 22.04 -59.94
C TYR A 202 -21.94 20.75 -59.74
N ASN A 203 -22.62 20.28 -60.80
CA ASN A 203 -23.67 19.26 -60.80
C ASN A 203 -23.19 17.83 -61.14
N SER A 204 -23.95 16.82 -60.69
CA SER A 204 -24.10 15.46 -61.28
C SER A 204 -22.84 14.56 -61.30
N THR A 205 -22.90 13.22 -61.33
CA THR A 205 -23.97 12.30 -61.75
C THR A 205 -23.84 10.92 -61.06
N ASN A 206 -24.92 10.13 -61.08
CA ASN A 206 -25.00 8.69 -60.76
C ASN A 206 -23.79 7.82 -61.16
N THR A 207 -23.52 6.75 -60.40
CA THR A 207 -23.65 5.36 -60.90
C THR A 207 -23.64 4.32 -59.76
N VAL A 208 -24.36 3.21 -59.99
CA VAL A 208 -24.49 2.03 -59.12
C VAL A 208 -23.83 0.84 -59.83
N ASN A 209 -23.22 -0.07 -59.07
CA ASN A 209 -23.05 -1.54 -59.29
C ASN A 209 -22.16 -2.08 -58.12
N THR A 210 -22.45 -3.13 -57.32
CA THR A 210 -22.77 -4.57 -57.60
C THR A 210 -21.63 -5.22 -58.43
N GLU A 211 -20.81 -6.19 -58.02
CA GLU A 211 -20.97 -7.64 -57.64
C GLU A 211 -19.56 -8.14 -57.18
N GLU A 212 -19.27 -9.30 -56.55
CA GLU A 212 -20.05 -10.33 -55.83
C GLU A 212 -19.18 -11.09 -54.76
N VAL A 213 -19.84 -11.59 -53.70
CA VAL A 213 -19.77 -12.93 -53.07
C VAL A 213 -18.62 -13.92 -53.43
N SER A 214 -17.97 -14.51 -52.39
CA SER A 214 -17.74 -15.98 -52.32
C SER A 214 -17.32 -16.47 -50.92
N THR A 215 -17.86 -17.61 -50.49
CA THR A 215 -17.60 -18.31 -49.21
C THR A 215 -17.12 -19.75 -49.46
N VAL A 216 -16.05 -20.22 -48.80
CA VAL A 216 -15.75 -21.67 -48.66
C VAL A 216 -15.05 -22.00 -47.32
N GLU A 217 -15.57 -23.00 -46.62
CA GLU A 217 -15.02 -23.79 -45.51
C GLU A 217 -15.10 -25.29 -45.93
N PRO A 218 -14.67 -26.31 -45.14
CA PRO A 218 -13.52 -26.48 -44.24
C PRO A 218 -12.78 -27.85 -44.45
N GLY A 219 -11.84 -28.24 -43.55
CA GLY A 219 -11.24 -29.60 -43.45
C GLY A 219 -9.78 -29.55 -42.94
N THR A 220 -9.34 -30.05 -41.78
CA THR A 220 -9.43 -31.36 -41.08
C THR A 220 -8.36 -32.39 -41.52
N GLU A 221 -7.33 -32.60 -40.67
CA GLU A 221 -6.84 -33.89 -40.10
C GLU A 221 -5.41 -33.72 -39.48
N VAL A 222 -5.17 -34.08 -38.20
CA VAL A 222 -4.50 -35.31 -37.66
C VAL A 222 -3.03 -35.49 -38.11
N GLY A 223 -2.02 -35.74 -37.25
CA GLY A 223 -1.93 -35.86 -35.78
C GLY A 223 -0.62 -36.57 -35.35
N THR A 224 -0.37 -36.72 -34.03
CA THR A 224 0.65 -37.62 -33.39
C THR A 224 2.17 -37.37 -33.71
N SER A 225 3.17 -37.77 -32.92
CA SER A 225 3.23 -38.54 -31.64
C SER A 225 4.40 -38.11 -30.72
N GLN A 226 4.26 -38.52 -29.46
CA GLN A 226 5.25 -38.76 -28.38
C GLN A 226 6.44 -39.69 -28.79
N PRO A 227 7.43 -40.05 -27.92
CA PRO A 227 7.41 -40.25 -26.45
C PRO A 227 7.94 -39.11 -25.56
#